data_AF-A0A2H0Z3U6-F1
#
_entry.id   AF-A0A2H0Z3U6-F1
#
_cell.length_a   1.000
_cell.length_b   1.000
_cell.length_c   1.000
_cell.angle_alpha   90.00
_cell.angle_beta   90.00
_cell.angle_gamma   90.00
#
_symmetry.space_group_name_H-M   'P 1'
#
loop_
_entity.id
_entity.type
_entity.pdbx_description
1 polymer ?
#
loop_
_entity_poly.entity_id
_entity_poly.type
_entity_poly.pdbx_seq_one_letter_code
_entity_poly.pdbx_strand_id
1 'polypeptide(L)'
;MLTHHPVQSSHFIRTRQTNFHSQRVSMHCKNIAAHAFFCLLIQRYNKQLKFSIKKWKKLKMKKILFSLIALSLGFISSFAQDSTQLAAWSSFKNQNGQKWIIRWDEKTGTPASLYSGKTKHYSGNAEDIAKTFLKENIKLMKMKPNLSDLKFIQTRTHRDIKHVKFQQTYNGIPIEMAEYLVHILPDGSVDMANGTYYPQIDISTKSAITAQQAFAIAMNNLGNNVVIRGDTIAALIIYPDSSLFVLSWKLLIPAEEPYGAWVFYIDAVSGQIIQRYNNIHNVNGSGNVYPTHPGISSVTNVTLSRLDGTGYLRGNYANILNNVSSRAYSSNNSFNYSSADTHFDEANVYYHIDCYRGNYLAGLGFDGVGQITATVHENTYPGPDNAWFDPSNGQLYFGDGTPAEGVYDFAKEDKIIYHEYTHAMSNSIANLYYWYTESGAIEEGNADYFPGSYTSRSIICDYAAPSYARDMNNPSPYSHYSQLPKDPNTGLANAEPHDGGSFWSAALWDLHNTGSIGASVTDWLVYGGL
;
A
#
# COMPACT_ATOMS: atom_id res chain seq x y z
N MET A 1 -68.74 49.93 -4.30
CA MET A 1 -70.08 49.72 -4.91
C MET A 1 -69.93 48.72 -6.05
N LEU A 2 -70.95 47.89 -6.30
CA LEU A 2 -71.26 47.14 -7.55
C LEU A 2 -70.05 46.58 -8.34
N THR A 3 -69.60 45.32 -8.22
CA THR A 3 -70.26 44.00 -8.41
C THR A 3 -70.81 43.71 -9.81
N HIS A 4 -70.27 42.68 -10.49
CA HIS A 4 -71.03 41.48 -10.92
C HIS A 4 -70.15 40.36 -11.51
N HIS A 5 -70.57 39.13 -11.24
CA HIS A 5 -70.17 37.79 -11.72
C HIS A 5 -71.50 36.97 -11.77
N PRO A 6 -71.59 35.68 -12.18
CA PRO A 6 -70.75 34.84 -13.06
C PRO A 6 -71.61 34.12 -14.15
N VAL A 7 -71.02 33.20 -14.96
CA VAL A 7 -71.64 31.93 -15.41
C VAL A 7 -70.54 30.85 -15.54
N GLN A 8 -70.88 29.56 -15.49
CA GLN A 8 -69.98 28.40 -15.75
C GLN A 8 -70.10 27.92 -17.23
N SER A 9 -69.88 26.70 -17.73
CA SER A 9 -69.54 25.32 -17.25
C SER A 9 -69.32 24.43 -18.50
N SER A 10 -68.55 23.33 -18.56
CA SER A 10 -67.45 22.76 -17.74
C SER A 10 -66.82 21.57 -18.53
N HIS A 11 -65.88 20.81 -17.93
CA HIS A 11 -65.35 19.51 -18.40
C HIS A 11 -64.58 19.45 -19.74
N PHE A 12 -63.32 18.99 -19.67
CA PHE A 12 -62.83 17.92 -20.56
C PHE A 12 -61.70 17.13 -19.87
N ILE A 13 -61.52 15.86 -20.24
CA ILE A 13 -60.59 14.91 -19.58
C ILE A 13 -59.37 14.61 -20.47
N ARG A 14 -58.23 14.32 -19.80
CA ARG A 14 -56.94 13.88 -20.37
C ARG A 14 -57.04 12.96 -21.60
N THR A 15 -56.11 13.11 -22.56
CA THR A 15 -55.18 12.00 -22.89
C THR A 15 -53.87 12.44 -23.56
N ARG A 16 -52.90 11.52 -23.53
CA ARG A 16 -51.46 11.63 -23.86
C ARG A 16 -51.18 11.96 -25.35
N GLN A 17 -50.06 12.65 -25.64
CA GLN A 17 -48.82 12.01 -26.12
C GLN A 17 -47.60 12.97 -26.21
N THR A 18 -46.45 12.39 -26.57
CA THR A 18 -45.15 13.02 -26.91
C THR A 18 -44.50 13.97 -25.89
N ASN A 19 -43.59 13.42 -25.07
CA ASN A 19 -42.44 14.16 -24.56
C ASN A 19 -41.27 13.19 -24.30
N PHE A 20 -40.45 12.91 -25.31
CA PHE A 20 -39.39 11.88 -25.27
C PHE A 20 -38.16 12.16 -26.17
N HIS A 21 -38.03 13.39 -26.70
CA HIS A 21 -36.95 13.76 -27.63
C HIS A 21 -35.90 14.73 -27.06
N SER A 22 -36.26 15.59 -26.11
CA SER A 22 -35.33 16.58 -25.53
C SER A 22 -34.18 15.95 -24.74
N GLN A 23 -34.47 14.94 -23.90
CA GLN A 23 -33.46 14.30 -23.05
C GLN A 23 -32.38 13.53 -23.83
N ARG A 24 -32.69 12.94 -25.00
CA ARG A 24 -31.71 12.18 -25.78
C ARG A 24 -30.65 13.04 -26.47
N VAL A 25 -30.96 14.28 -26.81
CA VAL A 25 -30.03 15.17 -27.53
C VAL A 25 -28.93 15.70 -26.60
N SER A 26 -29.27 16.06 -25.34
CA SER A 26 -28.30 16.55 -24.36
C SER A 26 -27.20 15.50 -24.06
N MET A 27 -27.62 14.25 -23.84
CA MET A 27 -26.72 13.10 -23.64
C MET A 27 -25.75 12.88 -24.82
N HIS A 28 -26.18 13.14 -26.05
CA HIS A 28 -25.36 12.92 -27.24
C HIS A 28 -24.23 13.96 -27.36
N CYS A 29 -24.53 15.24 -27.13
CA CYS A 29 -23.51 16.30 -27.22
C CYS A 29 -22.44 16.22 -26.12
N LYS A 30 -22.81 15.82 -24.89
CA LYS A 30 -21.82 15.59 -23.80
C LYS A 30 -20.85 14.44 -24.15
N ASN A 31 -21.38 13.31 -24.64
CA ASN A 31 -20.56 12.13 -24.99
C ASN A 31 -19.54 12.41 -26.11
N ILE A 32 -19.89 13.25 -27.09
CA ILE A 32 -19.02 13.54 -28.26
C ILE A 32 -17.74 14.27 -27.85
N ALA A 33 -17.78 15.17 -26.86
CA ALA A 33 -16.60 15.89 -26.38
C ALA A 33 -15.58 14.93 -25.73
N ALA A 34 -16.04 14.08 -24.81
CA ALA A 34 -15.21 13.06 -24.17
C ALA A 34 -14.64 12.07 -25.20
N HIS A 35 -15.45 11.58 -26.14
CA HIS A 35 -14.99 10.71 -27.23
C HIS A 35 -13.94 11.38 -28.14
N ALA A 36 -14.10 12.66 -28.47
CA ALA A 36 -13.13 13.38 -29.29
C ALA A 36 -11.77 13.51 -28.59
N PHE A 37 -11.76 13.83 -27.29
CA PHE A 37 -10.55 13.87 -26.47
C PHE A 37 -9.88 12.50 -26.35
N PHE A 38 -10.66 11.45 -26.09
CA PHE A 38 -10.18 10.05 -26.07
C PHE A 38 -9.60 9.61 -27.41
N CYS A 39 -10.25 9.93 -28.53
CA CYS A 39 -9.72 9.63 -29.86
C CYS A 39 -8.41 10.37 -30.16
N LEU A 40 -8.25 11.62 -29.69
CA LEU A 40 -7.00 12.37 -29.83
C LEU A 40 -5.88 11.77 -28.97
N LEU A 41 -6.17 11.38 -27.72
CA LEU A 41 -5.23 10.66 -26.85
C LEU A 41 -4.80 9.33 -27.47
N ILE A 42 -5.74 8.47 -27.88
CA ILE A 42 -5.47 7.18 -28.53
C ILE A 42 -4.68 7.37 -29.83
N GLN A 43 -4.94 8.42 -30.63
CA GLN A 43 -4.13 8.75 -31.81
C GLN A 43 -2.72 9.25 -31.45
N ARG A 44 -2.56 10.05 -30.40
CA ARG A 44 -1.25 10.57 -29.93
C ARG A 44 -0.38 9.43 -29.40
N TYR A 45 -0.95 8.53 -28.61
CA TYR A 45 -0.32 7.31 -28.10
C TYR A 45 0.06 6.36 -29.26
N ASN A 46 -0.86 6.10 -30.20
CA ASN A 46 -0.57 5.31 -31.40
C ASN A 46 0.50 5.93 -32.30
N LYS A 47 0.58 7.27 -32.41
CA LYS A 47 1.65 7.95 -33.14
C LYS A 47 3.01 7.74 -32.45
N GLN A 48 3.11 7.90 -31.14
CA GLN A 48 4.36 7.63 -30.41
C GLN A 48 4.79 6.17 -30.52
N LEU A 49 3.88 5.21 -30.31
CA LEU A 49 4.14 3.77 -30.51
C LEU A 49 4.63 3.47 -31.94
N LYS A 50 3.97 3.99 -32.98
CA LYS A 50 4.39 3.78 -34.38
C LYS A 50 5.72 4.47 -34.71
N PHE A 51 6.06 5.58 -34.05
CA PHE A 51 7.38 6.23 -34.18
C PHE A 51 8.48 5.41 -33.50
N SER A 52 8.23 4.95 -32.27
CA SER A 52 9.14 4.09 -31.51
C SER A 52 9.41 2.76 -32.23
N ILE A 53 8.35 2.08 -32.70
CA ILE A 53 8.46 0.81 -33.45
C ILE A 53 9.21 1.01 -34.79
N LYS A 54 9.05 2.15 -35.49
CA LYS A 54 9.86 2.45 -36.68
C LYS A 54 11.33 2.73 -36.34
N LYS A 55 11.63 3.32 -35.18
CA LYS A 55 13.01 3.56 -34.71
C LYS A 55 13.68 2.25 -34.28
N TRP A 56 12.95 1.37 -33.58
CA TRP A 56 13.40 0.03 -33.18
C TRP A 56 13.62 -0.91 -34.36
N LYS A 57 12.67 -1.01 -35.32
CA LYS A 57 12.79 -1.93 -36.48
C LYS A 57 13.96 -1.62 -37.43
N LYS A 58 14.72 -0.53 -37.22
CA LYS A 58 15.93 -0.22 -37.97
C LYS A 58 17.25 -0.62 -37.28
N LEU A 59 17.21 -1.12 -36.04
CA LEU A 59 18.36 -1.71 -35.34
C LEU A 59 18.10 -3.19 -35.01
N LYS A 60 19.16 -4.02 -35.10
CA LYS A 60 19.21 -5.43 -34.66
C LYS A 60 18.37 -6.49 -35.41
N MET A 61 18.13 -6.36 -36.73
CA MET A 61 17.91 -7.56 -37.57
C MET A 61 19.25 -8.14 -38.06
N LYS A 62 19.93 -8.96 -37.23
CA LYS A 62 20.95 -9.96 -37.67
C LYS A 62 21.56 -10.90 -36.60
N LYS A 63 21.17 -10.83 -35.32
CA LYS A 63 21.81 -11.63 -34.23
C LYS A 63 20.87 -12.29 -33.21
N ILE A 64 19.60 -12.56 -33.55
CA ILE A 64 18.71 -13.41 -32.73
C ILE A 64 17.94 -14.36 -33.65
N LEU A 65 18.49 -15.56 -33.88
CA LEU A 65 17.81 -16.69 -34.54
C LEU A 65 18.31 -18.02 -33.95
N PHE A 66 18.37 -18.11 -32.61
CA PHE A 66 18.78 -19.34 -31.91
C PHE A 66 18.18 -19.49 -30.49
N SER A 67 17.11 -18.76 -30.16
CA SER A 67 16.60 -18.65 -28.78
C SER A 67 15.08 -18.76 -28.63
N LEU A 68 14.35 -19.15 -29.69
CA LEU A 68 12.87 -19.22 -29.72
C LEU A 68 12.29 -20.64 -29.60
N ILE A 69 13.08 -21.59 -29.09
CA ILE A 69 12.61 -22.95 -28.70
C ILE A 69 12.83 -23.19 -27.18
N ALA A 70 13.54 -22.29 -26.49
CA ALA A 70 13.88 -22.45 -25.06
C ALA A 70 12.90 -21.75 -24.08
N LEU A 71 11.92 -20.98 -24.56
CA LEU A 71 11.01 -20.19 -23.72
C LEU A 71 9.61 -20.80 -23.50
N SER A 72 9.48 -22.13 -23.60
CA SER A 72 8.31 -22.88 -23.13
C SER A 72 8.61 -23.88 -22.01
N LEU A 73 9.87 -23.91 -21.53
CA LEU A 73 10.29 -24.64 -20.33
C LEU A 73 10.64 -23.66 -19.22
N GLY A 74 9.60 -23.11 -18.58
CA GLY A 74 9.75 -22.51 -17.26
C GLY A 74 10.13 -23.60 -16.27
N PHE A 75 11.42 -23.77 -16.01
CA PHE A 75 11.94 -24.77 -15.06
C PHE A 75 11.55 -24.40 -13.63
N ILE A 76 10.33 -24.73 -13.24
CA ILE A 76 10.02 -25.11 -11.86
C ILE A 76 10.70 -26.46 -11.65
N SER A 77 12.00 -26.42 -11.34
CA SER A 77 12.77 -27.60 -10.99
C SER A 77 12.40 -28.03 -9.58
N SER A 78 11.26 -28.71 -9.43
CA SER A 78 10.94 -29.41 -8.19
C SER A 78 12.05 -30.40 -7.89
N PHE A 79 12.68 -30.26 -6.73
CA PHE A 79 13.76 -31.17 -6.32
C PHE A 79 13.20 -32.57 -6.02
N ALA A 80 13.17 -33.41 -7.05
CA ALA A 80 12.86 -34.82 -6.91
C ALA A 80 13.85 -35.49 -5.94
N GLN A 81 13.33 -36.21 -4.95
CA GLN A 81 14.14 -36.88 -3.94
C GLN A 81 14.94 -38.01 -4.59
N ASP A 82 16.25 -38.01 -4.37
CA ASP A 82 17.10 -39.09 -4.87
C ASP A 82 16.89 -40.40 -4.10
N SER A 83 17.36 -41.50 -4.69
CA SER A 83 17.24 -42.84 -4.11
C SER A 83 17.89 -42.98 -2.73
N THR A 84 18.89 -42.14 -2.39
CA THR A 84 19.53 -42.16 -1.07
C THR A 84 18.65 -41.49 -0.02
N GLN A 85 18.01 -40.36 -0.33
CA GLN A 85 17.01 -39.74 0.54
C GLN A 85 15.78 -40.65 0.75
N LEU A 86 15.26 -41.29 -0.31
CA LEU A 86 14.10 -42.18 -0.21
C LEU A 86 14.41 -43.44 0.63
N ALA A 87 15.61 -44.01 0.49
CA ALA A 87 16.09 -45.08 1.35
C ALA A 87 16.30 -44.63 2.80
N ALA A 88 16.87 -43.44 3.02
CA ALA A 88 17.06 -42.86 4.35
C ALA A 88 15.72 -42.59 5.05
N TRP A 89 14.72 -42.05 4.36
CA TRP A 89 13.36 -41.84 4.87
C TRP A 89 12.68 -43.16 5.26
N SER A 90 12.82 -44.18 4.42
CA SER A 90 12.30 -45.52 4.69
C SER A 90 12.95 -46.14 5.94
N SER A 91 14.27 -45.99 6.08
CA SER A 91 14.99 -46.43 7.29
C SER A 91 14.55 -45.65 8.53
N PHE A 92 14.41 -44.32 8.44
CA PHE A 92 13.98 -43.47 9.55
C PHE A 92 12.60 -43.88 10.09
N LYS A 93 11.61 -44.11 9.22
CA LYS A 93 10.28 -44.61 9.63
C LYS A 93 10.31 -46.03 10.19
N ASN A 94 11.20 -46.89 9.70
CA ASN A 94 11.36 -48.24 10.25
C ASN A 94 11.99 -48.21 11.66
N GLN A 95 12.85 -47.23 11.95
CA GLN A 95 13.47 -47.05 13.27
C GLN A 95 12.58 -46.29 14.27
N ASN A 96 11.81 -45.30 13.82
CA ASN A 96 11.07 -44.36 14.70
C ASN A 96 9.54 -44.43 14.52
N GLY A 97 9.03 -45.41 13.78
CA GLY A 97 7.61 -45.67 13.57
C GLY A 97 7.01 -45.04 12.30
N GLN A 98 5.99 -45.68 11.74
CA GLN A 98 5.38 -45.27 10.46
C GLN A 98 4.48 -44.02 10.54
N LYS A 99 4.27 -43.45 11.74
CA LYS A 99 3.48 -42.23 11.95
C LYS A 99 4.18 -40.93 11.52
N TRP A 100 5.50 -40.96 11.37
CA TRP A 100 6.27 -39.79 10.95
C TRP A 100 5.84 -39.32 9.56
N ILE A 101 5.59 -38.01 9.45
CA ILE A 101 5.31 -37.30 8.20
C ILE A 101 6.52 -36.43 7.87
N ILE A 102 6.86 -36.36 6.59
CA ILE A 102 7.84 -35.42 6.04
C ILE A 102 7.14 -34.43 5.12
N ARG A 103 7.42 -33.14 5.31
CA ARG A 103 7.22 -32.09 4.31
C ARG A 103 8.57 -31.75 3.71
N TRP A 104 8.68 -31.77 2.40
CA TRP A 104 9.90 -31.39 1.68
C TRP A 104 9.93 -29.87 1.43
N ASP A 105 11.13 -29.31 1.36
CA ASP A 105 11.38 -28.00 0.78
C ASP A 105 11.59 -28.19 -0.74
N GLU A 106 10.72 -27.59 -1.55
CA GLU A 106 10.75 -27.74 -3.01
C GLU A 106 11.95 -27.05 -3.68
N LYS A 107 12.57 -26.06 -3.00
CA LYS A 107 13.72 -25.29 -3.50
C LYS A 107 15.07 -25.92 -3.15
N THR A 108 15.16 -26.66 -2.05
CA THR A 108 16.43 -27.27 -1.59
C THR A 108 16.46 -28.79 -1.67
N GLY A 109 15.29 -29.44 -1.79
CA GLY A 109 15.15 -30.89 -1.70
C GLY A 109 15.42 -31.45 -0.29
N THR A 110 15.52 -30.62 0.75
CA THR A 110 15.69 -31.06 2.14
C THR A 110 14.34 -31.25 2.83
N PRO A 111 14.26 -31.91 4.00
CA PRO A 111 13.07 -31.87 4.83
C PRO A 111 12.84 -30.42 5.32
N ALA A 112 11.68 -29.86 5.01
CA ALA A 112 11.22 -28.59 5.59
C ALA A 112 10.57 -28.81 6.97
N SER A 113 10.01 -30.01 7.20
CA SER A 113 9.66 -30.53 8.52
C SER A 113 9.57 -32.05 8.55
N LEU A 114 10.06 -32.66 9.63
CA LEU A 114 9.73 -34.01 10.11
C LEU A 114 8.84 -33.85 11.35
N TYR A 115 7.67 -34.49 11.40
CA TYR A 115 6.72 -34.35 12.51
C TYR A 115 5.76 -35.55 12.64
N SER A 116 4.82 -35.49 13.59
CA SER A 116 3.76 -36.50 13.84
C SER A 116 4.24 -37.87 14.36
N GLY A 117 5.51 -37.99 14.70
CA GLY A 117 6.08 -39.17 15.34
C GLY A 117 6.82 -38.83 16.64
N LYS A 118 7.58 -39.80 17.13
CA LYS A 118 8.46 -39.68 18.30
C LYS A 118 9.65 -40.63 18.11
N THR A 119 10.87 -40.19 18.40
CA THR A 119 12.05 -41.06 18.29
C THR A 119 12.24 -41.95 19.52
N LYS A 120 13.27 -42.81 19.47
CA LYS A 120 13.96 -43.27 20.69
C LYS A 120 14.38 -42.10 21.60
N HIS A 121 14.62 -42.39 22.87
CA HIS A 121 15.30 -41.46 23.79
C HIS A 121 16.74 -41.19 23.31
N TYR A 122 17.19 -39.93 23.43
CA TYR A 122 18.59 -39.54 23.35
C TYR A 122 19.05 -38.97 24.70
N SER A 123 20.27 -39.31 25.10
CA SER A 123 20.89 -38.82 26.33
C SER A 123 21.88 -37.69 26.05
N GLY A 124 22.01 -36.74 26.99
CA GLY A 124 22.90 -35.59 26.88
C GLY A 124 22.18 -34.29 27.25
N ASN A 125 22.80 -33.14 26.97
CA ASN A 125 22.09 -31.86 26.99
C ASN A 125 21.25 -31.68 25.71
N ALA A 126 20.41 -30.64 25.64
CA ALA A 126 19.52 -30.44 24.49
C ALA A 126 20.28 -30.27 23.15
N GLU A 127 21.41 -29.56 23.15
CA GLU A 127 22.27 -29.40 21.98
C GLU A 127 22.92 -30.72 21.56
N ASP A 128 23.35 -31.56 22.51
CA ASP A 128 23.90 -32.89 22.23
C ASP A 128 22.86 -33.82 21.58
N ILE A 129 21.64 -33.84 22.13
CA ILE A 129 20.51 -34.60 21.61
C ILE A 129 20.19 -34.17 20.18
N ALA A 130 20.05 -32.87 19.95
CA ALA A 130 19.76 -32.34 18.62
C ALA A 130 20.87 -32.63 17.60
N LYS A 131 22.15 -32.43 17.98
CA LYS A 131 23.30 -32.78 17.13
C LYS A 131 23.36 -34.28 16.84
N THR A 132 22.99 -35.14 17.79
CA THR A 132 22.97 -36.60 17.61
C THR A 132 21.86 -36.99 16.63
N PHE A 133 20.64 -36.50 16.84
CA PHE A 133 19.51 -36.70 15.93
C PHE A 133 19.84 -36.26 14.49
N LEU A 134 20.42 -35.07 14.31
CA LEU A 134 20.81 -34.57 12.99
C LEU A 134 21.94 -35.39 12.35
N LYS A 135 22.94 -35.84 13.13
CA LYS A 135 24.04 -36.71 12.66
C LYS A 135 23.56 -38.08 12.20
N GLU A 136 22.62 -38.71 12.92
CA GLU A 136 22.02 -39.98 12.50
C GLU A 136 21.23 -39.84 11.17
N ASN A 137 20.74 -38.63 10.86
CA ASN A 137 19.84 -38.37 9.74
C ASN A 137 20.46 -37.59 8.57
N ILE A 138 21.78 -37.38 8.52
CA ILE A 138 22.46 -36.57 7.48
C ILE A 138 22.06 -36.93 6.04
N LYS A 139 21.82 -38.22 5.73
CA LYS A 139 21.42 -38.68 4.38
C LYS A 139 20.00 -38.25 4.01
N LEU A 140 19.10 -38.15 4.98
CA LEU A 140 17.74 -37.64 4.80
C LEU A 140 17.75 -36.10 4.69
N MET A 141 18.51 -35.46 5.59
CA MET A 141 18.61 -33.99 5.69
C MET A 141 19.48 -33.34 4.62
N LYS A 142 20.31 -34.12 3.89
CA LYS A 142 21.41 -33.65 3.02
C LYS A 142 22.45 -32.76 3.74
N MET A 143 22.57 -32.90 5.06
CA MET A 143 23.50 -32.12 5.88
C MET A 143 24.94 -32.65 5.83
N LYS A 144 25.93 -31.79 6.06
CA LYS A 144 27.35 -32.19 6.14
C LYS A 144 27.57 -33.23 7.25
N PRO A 145 28.41 -34.28 7.06
CA PRO A 145 28.50 -35.41 8.00
C PRO A 145 28.87 -35.07 9.45
N ASN A 146 29.60 -33.97 9.65
CA ASN A 146 30.02 -33.47 10.97
C ASN A 146 29.16 -32.29 11.49
N LEU A 147 28.17 -31.83 10.73
CA LEU A 147 27.39 -30.61 10.94
C LEU A 147 28.25 -29.33 11.07
N SER A 148 29.42 -29.29 10.42
CA SER A 148 30.40 -28.18 10.55
C SER A 148 29.91 -26.81 10.08
N ASP A 149 28.82 -26.76 9.31
CA ASP A 149 28.13 -25.54 8.91
C ASP A 149 26.99 -25.12 9.84
N LEU A 150 26.52 -25.97 10.75
CA LEU A 150 25.44 -25.64 11.69
C LEU A 150 26.01 -25.08 13.01
N LYS A 151 25.95 -23.75 13.14
CA LYS A 151 26.26 -23.06 14.39
C LYS A 151 25.05 -23.11 15.33
N PHE A 152 25.21 -23.62 16.54
CA PHE A 152 24.19 -23.51 17.59
C PHE A 152 23.98 -22.04 17.99
N ILE A 153 22.71 -21.65 18.17
CA ILE A 153 22.32 -20.27 18.51
C ILE A 153 21.71 -20.19 19.92
N GLN A 154 20.70 -21.01 20.22
CA GLN A 154 19.98 -20.99 21.49
C GLN A 154 19.19 -22.28 21.72
N THR A 155 18.89 -22.59 22.98
CA THR A 155 17.77 -23.45 23.35
C THR A 155 16.70 -22.59 24.02
N ARG A 156 15.43 -22.75 23.63
CA ARG A 156 14.27 -22.17 24.35
C ARG A 156 13.33 -23.28 24.81
N THR A 157 12.70 -23.12 25.97
CA THR A 157 11.72 -24.09 26.48
C THR A 157 10.31 -23.52 26.42
N HIS A 158 9.33 -24.29 25.93
CA HIS A 158 7.91 -23.96 25.99
C HIS A 158 7.08 -25.22 26.24
N ARG A 159 6.23 -25.20 27.29
CA ARG A 159 5.44 -26.39 27.73
C ARG A 159 6.33 -27.63 27.87
N ASP A 160 7.48 -27.45 28.52
CA ASP A 160 8.55 -28.42 28.75
C ASP A 160 9.24 -29.02 27.51
N ILE A 161 8.78 -28.70 26.30
CA ILE A 161 9.46 -29.00 25.04
C ILE A 161 10.65 -28.02 24.88
N LYS A 162 11.82 -28.55 24.53
CA LYS A 162 13.03 -27.77 24.27
C LYS A 162 13.24 -27.61 22.77
N HIS A 163 13.31 -26.37 22.32
CA HIS A 163 13.54 -25.96 20.93
C HIS A 163 15.00 -25.55 20.76
N VAL A 164 15.79 -26.40 20.12
CA VAL A 164 17.22 -26.19 19.88
C VAL A 164 17.40 -25.62 18.49
N LYS A 165 17.95 -24.40 18.39
CA LYS A 165 18.06 -23.64 17.14
C LYS A 165 19.49 -23.59 16.63
N PHE A 166 19.66 -23.90 15.35
CA PHE A 166 20.92 -23.79 14.61
C PHE A 166 20.77 -22.81 13.44
N GLN A 167 21.87 -22.15 13.10
CA GLN A 167 22.05 -21.28 11.93
C GLN A 167 23.03 -21.96 10.97
N GLN A 168 22.66 -22.12 9.70
CA GLN A 168 23.61 -22.58 8.68
C GLN A 168 24.59 -21.46 8.32
N THR A 169 25.85 -21.82 8.12
CA THR A 169 26.95 -20.94 7.75
C THR A 169 27.75 -21.53 6.58
N TYR A 170 28.30 -20.68 5.72
CA TYR A 170 29.22 -21.08 4.65
C TYR A 170 30.49 -20.25 4.79
N ASN A 171 31.64 -20.93 4.94
CA ASN A 171 32.93 -20.34 5.33
C ASN A 171 32.82 -19.42 6.58
N GLY A 172 31.94 -19.76 7.53
CA GLY A 172 31.67 -18.98 8.75
C GLY A 172 30.68 -17.82 8.59
N ILE A 173 30.30 -17.45 7.36
CA ILE A 173 29.31 -16.42 7.07
C ILE A 173 27.90 -17.03 7.20
N PRO A 174 26.96 -16.44 7.95
CA PRO A 174 25.61 -16.96 8.08
C PRO A 174 24.83 -16.79 6.77
N ILE A 175 24.01 -17.78 6.43
CA ILE A 175 23.09 -17.73 5.29
C ILE A 175 21.74 -17.25 5.80
N GLU A 176 21.22 -16.17 5.23
CA GLU A 176 19.96 -15.56 5.64
C GLU A 176 18.80 -16.57 5.50
N MET A 177 17.86 -16.58 6.46
CA MET A 177 16.73 -17.53 6.56
C MET A 177 17.11 -19.03 6.68
N ALA A 178 18.40 -19.42 6.61
CA ALA A 178 18.85 -20.82 6.70
C ALA A 178 18.96 -21.32 8.16
N GLU A 179 17.85 -21.32 8.87
CA GLU A 179 17.76 -21.74 10.26
C GLU A 179 17.09 -23.11 10.38
N TYR A 180 17.59 -23.96 11.29
CA TYR A 180 17.06 -25.31 11.51
C TYR A 180 16.84 -25.57 13.01
N LEU A 181 15.67 -26.12 13.35
CA LEU A 181 15.23 -26.36 14.72
C LEU A 181 15.03 -27.87 14.96
N VAL A 182 15.37 -28.32 16.17
CA VAL A 182 15.02 -29.65 16.69
C VAL A 182 14.23 -29.48 17.98
N HIS A 183 13.10 -30.19 18.07
CA HIS A 183 12.16 -30.13 19.18
C HIS A 183 12.32 -31.41 20.00
N ILE A 184 12.55 -31.25 21.30
CA ILE A 184 12.91 -32.33 22.22
C ILE A 184 11.90 -32.35 23.36
N LEU A 185 11.24 -33.49 23.54
CA LEU A 185 10.27 -33.74 24.60
C LEU A 185 10.96 -33.87 25.97
N PRO A 186 10.20 -33.76 27.10
CA PRO A 186 10.76 -33.87 28.45
C PRO A 186 11.52 -35.17 28.73
N ASP A 187 11.22 -36.25 27.98
CA ASP A 187 11.88 -37.56 28.09
C ASP A 187 13.11 -37.72 27.18
N GLY A 188 13.61 -36.65 26.53
CA GLY A 188 14.81 -36.68 25.69
C GLY A 188 14.62 -37.29 24.30
N SER A 189 13.39 -37.62 23.90
CA SER A 189 13.07 -37.97 22.50
C SER A 189 12.79 -36.73 21.65
N VAL A 190 12.90 -36.87 20.32
CA VAL A 190 12.56 -35.84 19.33
C VAL A 190 11.17 -36.13 18.75
N ASP A 191 10.32 -35.10 18.66
CA ASP A 191 8.96 -35.17 18.09
C ASP A 191 8.80 -34.36 16.80
N MET A 192 9.62 -33.30 16.63
CA MET A 192 9.67 -32.50 15.42
C MET A 192 11.09 -31.99 15.12
N ALA A 193 11.41 -31.85 13.83
CA ALA A 193 12.57 -31.08 13.39
C ALA A 193 12.24 -30.37 12.07
N ASN A 194 12.51 -29.07 11.96
CA ASN A 194 12.03 -28.24 10.86
C ASN A 194 12.91 -27.01 10.62
N GLY A 195 12.80 -26.43 9.43
CA GLY A 195 13.56 -25.25 9.02
C GLY A 195 13.96 -25.32 7.56
N THR A 196 14.97 -24.53 7.20
CA THR A 196 15.55 -24.49 5.85
C THR A 196 17.05 -24.73 5.93
N TYR A 197 17.56 -25.61 5.07
CA TYR A 197 18.99 -25.91 4.93
C TYR A 197 19.32 -26.00 3.44
N TYR A 198 20.41 -25.36 3.04
CA TYR A 198 20.87 -25.31 1.65
C TYR A 198 22.05 -26.28 1.46
N PRO A 199 21.84 -27.47 0.85
CA PRO A 199 22.86 -28.51 0.78
C PRO A 199 23.93 -28.27 -0.29
N GLN A 200 23.67 -27.37 -1.24
CA GLN A 200 24.57 -27.00 -2.33
C GLN A 200 24.73 -25.48 -2.34
N ILE A 201 25.94 -25.01 -2.04
CA ILE A 201 26.34 -23.61 -2.06
C ILE A 201 27.77 -23.58 -2.61
N ASP A 202 28.01 -22.81 -3.67
CA ASP A 202 29.34 -22.57 -4.23
C ASP A 202 29.42 -21.13 -4.71
N ILE A 203 29.96 -20.24 -3.87
CA ILE A 203 30.10 -18.81 -4.14
C ILE A 203 31.38 -18.25 -3.55
N SER A 204 31.89 -17.15 -4.11
CA SER A 204 32.99 -16.41 -3.50
C SER A 204 32.50 -15.69 -2.24
N THR A 205 33.17 -15.94 -1.11
CA THR A 205 32.95 -15.21 0.15
C THR A 205 33.85 -13.98 0.32
N LYS A 206 34.38 -13.44 -0.79
CA LYS A 206 35.21 -12.23 -0.80
C LYS A 206 34.36 -11.00 -1.12
N SER A 207 34.10 -10.19 -0.11
CA SER A 207 33.50 -8.86 -0.29
C SER A 207 34.47 -7.92 -1.00
N ALA A 208 33.96 -7.06 -1.90
CA ALA A 208 34.69 -5.98 -2.54
C ALA A 208 34.36 -4.59 -1.96
N ILE A 209 33.17 -4.40 -1.38
CA ILE A 209 32.80 -3.18 -0.64
C ILE A 209 32.78 -3.39 0.87
N THR A 210 33.09 -2.36 1.66
CA THR A 210 33.02 -2.43 3.13
C THR A 210 31.60 -2.22 3.67
N ALA A 211 31.39 -2.56 4.95
CA ALA A 211 30.16 -2.24 5.67
C ALA A 211 29.82 -0.74 5.60
N GLN A 212 30.82 0.14 5.69
CA GLN A 212 30.65 1.59 5.60
C GLN A 212 30.23 2.05 4.20
N GLN A 213 30.73 1.39 3.14
CA GLN A 213 30.31 1.67 1.77
C GLN A 213 28.86 1.19 1.52
N ALA A 214 28.50 0.00 1.99
CA ALA A 214 27.12 -0.47 1.96
C ALA A 214 26.17 0.46 2.75
N PHE A 215 26.61 0.92 3.92
CA PHE A 215 25.85 1.88 4.73
C PHE A 215 25.64 3.22 4.02
N ALA A 216 26.68 3.77 3.37
CA ALA A 216 26.55 4.99 2.58
C ALA A 216 25.56 4.81 1.39
N ILE A 217 25.56 3.65 0.73
CA ILE A 217 24.59 3.31 -0.33
C ILE A 217 23.16 3.28 0.23
N ALA A 218 22.95 2.69 1.41
CA ALA A 218 21.64 2.66 2.07
C ALA A 218 21.16 4.05 2.49
N MET A 219 22.02 4.87 3.11
CA MET A 219 21.69 6.24 3.52
C MET A 219 21.32 7.10 2.31
N ASN A 220 22.12 7.09 1.25
CA ASN A 220 21.82 7.80 -0.01
C ASN A 220 20.49 7.34 -0.65
N ASN A 221 20.06 6.10 -0.40
CA ASN A 221 18.80 5.55 -0.88
C ASN A 221 17.60 5.86 0.03
N LEU A 222 17.83 6.20 1.30
CA LEU A 222 16.80 6.75 2.21
C LEU A 222 16.59 8.26 1.98
N GLY A 223 17.62 9.00 1.56
CA GLY A 223 17.52 10.40 1.11
C GLY A 223 18.58 11.31 1.74
N ASN A 224 18.38 12.63 1.62
CA ASN A 224 19.35 13.61 2.12
C ASN A 224 19.17 13.97 3.61
N ASN A 225 17.96 13.80 4.15
CA ASN A 225 17.57 14.30 5.48
C ASN A 225 17.40 13.16 6.50
N VAL A 226 18.23 12.12 6.42
CA VAL A 226 18.03 10.89 7.22
C VAL A 226 18.43 11.09 8.67
N VAL A 227 17.46 10.97 9.59
CA VAL A 227 17.67 11.05 11.04
C VAL A 227 17.63 9.63 11.60
N ILE A 228 18.79 9.12 12.04
CA ILE A 228 18.92 7.78 12.65
C ILE A 228 18.41 7.82 14.10
N ARG A 229 17.70 6.77 14.54
CA ARG A 229 17.27 6.60 15.95
C ARG A 229 17.78 5.26 16.52
N GLY A 230 18.71 5.32 17.47
CA GLY A 230 19.32 4.13 18.07
C GLY A 230 20.34 3.42 17.17
N ASP A 231 20.73 2.21 17.57
CA ASP A 231 21.88 1.50 17.00
C ASP A 231 21.60 0.90 15.61
N THR A 232 22.49 1.18 14.66
CA THR A 232 22.50 0.55 13.33
C THR A 232 23.30 -0.74 13.33
N ILE A 233 22.78 -1.81 12.72
CA ILE A 233 23.50 -3.09 12.56
C ILE A 233 23.99 -3.22 11.13
N ALA A 234 25.22 -3.71 10.95
CA ALA A 234 25.76 -4.15 9.66
C ALA A 234 26.40 -5.54 9.80
N ALA A 235 25.96 -6.50 8.98
CA ALA A 235 26.46 -7.87 9.00
C ALA A 235 26.70 -8.38 7.57
N LEU A 236 27.83 -9.05 7.34
CA LEU A 236 28.07 -9.78 6.11
C LEU A 236 27.32 -11.13 6.20
N ILE A 237 26.42 -11.38 5.25
CA ILE A 237 25.57 -12.57 5.17
C ILE A 237 25.60 -13.15 3.76
N ILE A 238 24.99 -14.32 3.56
CA ILE A 238 24.71 -14.88 2.23
C ILE A 238 23.20 -14.88 2.01
N TYR A 239 22.73 -14.12 1.03
CA TYR A 239 21.31 -13.96 0.74
C TYR A 239 20.85 -14.99 -0.31
N PRO A 240 19.84 -15.83 -0.03
CA PRO A 240 19.28 -16.76 -1.01
C PRO A 240 18.20 -16.04 -1.86
N ASP A 241 18.62 -15.42 -2.97
CA ASP A 241 17.68 -14.92 -3.97
C ASP A 241 17.25 -16.06 -4.90
N SER A 242 16.03 -16.55 -4.68
CA SER A 242 15.32 -17.48 -5.57
C SER A 242 16.00 -18.85 -5.73
N SER A 243 17.05 -18.93 -6.56
CA SER A 243 17.92 -20.10 -6.80
C SER A 243 19.42 -19.75 -6.84
N LEU A 244 19.77 -18.48 -6.57
CA LEU A 244 21.13 -17.95 -6.50
C LEU A 244 21.46 -17.54 -5.07
N PHE A 245 22.75 -17.55 -4.74
CA PHE A 245 23.26 -17.05 -3.46
C PHE A 245 24.10 -15.80 -3.72
N VAL A 246 23.81 -14.71 -3.02
CA VAL A 246 24.55 -13.44 -3.15
C VAL A 246 25.20 -13.10 -1.83
N LEU A 247 26.53 -12.99 -1.81
CA LEU A 247 27.26 -12.44 -0.67
C LEU A 247 26.82 -10.99 -0.48
N SER A 248 26.23 -10.66 0.67
CA SER A 248 25.52 -9.39 0.86
C SER A 248 25.78 -8.78 2.22
N TRP A 249 25.84 -7.45 2.28
CA TRP A 249 25.70 -6.71 3.53
C TRP A 249 24.22 -6.61 3.88
N LYS A 250 23.83 -7.23 5.00
CA LYS A 250 22.56 -6.96 5.68
C LYS A 250 22.75 -5.76 6.59
N LEU A 251 21.91 -4.75 6.43
CA LEU A 251 21.86 -3.58 7.31
C LEU A 251 20.51 -3.53 8.03
N LEU A 252 20.51 -3.05 9.27
CA LEU A 252 19.33 -2.53 9.95
C LEU A 252 19.61 -1.08 10.33
N ILE A 253 18.80 -0.16 9.81
CA ILE A 253 18.89 1.28 10.02
C ILE A 253 17.55 1.76 10.61
N PRO A 254 17.40 1.79 11.93
CA PRO A 254 16.26 2.44 12.55
C PRO A 254 16.40 3.96 12.38
N ALA A 255 15.36 4.57 11.81
CA ALA A 255 15.34 5.99 11.45
C ALA A 255 14.06 6.64 11.97
N GLU A 256 14.19 7.88 12.42
CA GLU A 256 13.06 8.77 12.70
C GLU A 256 12.58 9.43 11.41
N GLU A 257 13.52 9.78 10.51
CA GLU A 257 13.23 10.26 9.16
C GLU A 257 14.14 9.59 8.11
N PRO A 258 13.63 9.11 6.97
CA PRO A 258 12.23 8.74 6.78
C PRO A 258 11.86 7.62 7.77
N TYR A 259 10.72 7.74 8.44
CA TYR A 259 10.42 6.90 9.59
C TYR A 259 10.42 5.38 9.30
N GLY A 260 11.19 4.62 10.08
CA GLY A 260 11.25 3.18 9.90
C GLY A 260 12.24 2.40 10.78
N ALA A 261 12.28 1.10 10.53
CA ALA A 261 13.32 0.16 10.93
C ALA A 261 13.86 -0.49 9.64
N TRP A 262 14.58 0.28 8.84
CA TRP A 262 14.89 -0.08 7.46
C TRP A 262 15.89 -1.23 7.39
N VAL A 263 15.49 -2.34 6.78
CA VAL A 263 16.38 -3.45 6.47
C VAL A 263 16.77 -3.38 5.00
N PHE A 264 18.07 -3.47 4.75
CA PHE A 264 18.66 -3.57 3.41
C PHE A 264 19.43 -4.86 3.26
N TYR A 265 19.38 -5.44 2.06
CA TYR A 265 20.35 -6.41 1.56
C TYR A 265 21.05 -5.79 0.35
N ILE A 266 22.37 -5.62 0.43
CA ILE A 266 23.20 -4.98 -0.59
C ILE A 266 24.29 -5.94 -1.02
N ASP A 267 24.42 -6.18 -2.33
CA ASP A 267 25.47 -7.01 -2.92
C ASP A 267 26.86 -6.52 -2.46
N ALA A 268 27.59 -7.40 -1.77
CA ALA A 268 28.86 -7.09 -1.13
C ALA A 268 30.04 -7.03 -2.13
N VAL A 269 29.79 -7.23 -3.42
CA VAL A 269 30.73 -7.07 -4.54
C VAL A 269 30.36 -5.85 -5.40
N SER A 270 29.10 -5.73 -5.84
CA SER A 270 28.67 -4.67 -6.77
C SER A 270 28.13 -3.40 -6.11
N GLY A 271 27.66 -3.48 -4.86
CA GLY A 271 26.91 -2.40 -4.21
C GLY A 271 25.47 -2.24 -4.69
N GLN A 272 24.95 -3.13 -5.55
CA GLN A 272 23.54 -3.15 -5.91
C GLN A 272 22.66 -3.45 -4.69
N ILE A 273 21.63 -2.65 -4.46
CA ILE A 273 20.57 -2.97 -3.49
C ILE A 273 19.76 -4.13 -4.07
N ILE A 274 19.79 -5.28 -3.40
CA ILE A 274 19.03 -6.48 -3.76
C ILE A 274 17.59 -6.34 -3.28
N GLN A 275 17.41 -5.88 -2.04
CA GLN A 275 16.11 -5.68 -1.42
C GLN A 275 16.20 -4.62 -0.31
N ARG A 276 15.14 -3.80 -0.17
CA ARG A 276 14.91 -2.86 0.93
C ARG A 276 13.48 -3.04 1.44
N TYR A 277 13.27 -3.00 2.75
CA TYR A 277 11.94 -2.94 3.35
C TYR A 277 11.97 -2.28 4.73
N ASN A 278 10.81 -1.83 5.21
CA ASN A 278 10.64 -1.32 6.57
C ASN A 278 10.26 -2.49 7.50
N ASN A 279 11.00 -2.70 8.59
CA ASN A 279 10.81 -3.79 9.55
C ASN A 279 10.07 -3.32 10.82
N ILE A 280 9.32 -2.22 10.76
CA ILE A 280 8.28 -1.93 11.76
C ILE A 280 7.13 -2.92 11.54
N HIS A 281 6.68 -3.55 12.62
CA HIS A 281 5.47 -4.36 12.61
C HIS A 281 4.29 -3.51 13.09
N ASN A 282 3.35 -3.26 12.19
CA ASN A 282 2.18 -2.46 12.50
C ASN A 282 1.32 -3.12 13.58
N VAL A 283 0.69 -2.28 14.40
CA VAL A 283 -0.32 -2.66 15.37
C VAL A 283 -1.69 -2.13 14.95
N ASN A 284 -2.73 -2.70 15.54
CA ASN A 284 -4.07 -2.11 15.51
C ASN A 284 -4.35 -1.48 16.87
N GLY A 285 -5.03 -0.33 16.86
CA GLY A 285 -5.59 0.33 18.03
C GLY A 285 -7.12 0.39 17.94
N SER A 286 -7.73 1.13 18.86
CA SER A 286 -9.13 1.55 18.77
C SER A 286 -9.25 3.06 18.92
N GLY A 287 -10.29 3.65 18.33
CA GLY A 287 -10.56 5.07 18.47
C GLY A 287 -12.03 5.40 18.25
N ASN A 288 -12.48 6.50 18.85
CA ASN A 288 -13.80 7.06 18.56
C ASN A 288 -13.68 7.99 17.34
N VAL A 289 -14.50 7.76 16.32
CA VAL A 289 -14.53 8.54 15.08
C VAL A 289 -15.98 8.72 14.61
N TYR A 290 -16.21 9.59 13.63
CA TYR A 290 -17.35 9.50 12.73
C TYR A 290 -16.98 8.58 11.56
N PRO A 291 -17.70 7.46 11.31
CA PRO A 291 -17.42 6.61 10.14
C PRO A 291 -17.67 7.30 8.79
N THR A 292 -18.42 8.40 8.79
CA THR A 292 -18.52 9.40 7.71
C THR A 292 -18.35 10.78 8.35
N HIS A 293 -19.33 11.67 8.25
CA HIS A 293 -19.39 12.94 8.98
C HIS A 293 -20.57 12.94 9.98
N PRO A 294 -20.65 13.91 10.92
CA PRO A 294 -21.69 13.98 11.96
C PRO A 294 -23.13 14.10 11.42
N GLY A 295 -23.31 14.58 10.19
CA GLY A 295 -24.62 14.70 9.55
C GLY A 295 -25.24 13.36 9.09
N ILE A 296 -24.43 12.31 8.94
CA ILE A 296 -24.87 10.98 8.50
C ILE A 296 -24.61 9.90 9.56
N SER A 297 -23.55 10.03 10.36
CA SER A 297 -23.11 8.98 11.30
C SER A 297 -22.96 9.47 12.73
N SER A 298 -23.25 8.59 13.69
CA SER A 298 -22.92 8.80 15.11
C SER A 298 -21.47 8.44 15.39
N VAL A 299 -20.89 9.03 16.45
CA VAL A 299 -19.60 8.62 16.99
C VAL A 299 -19.60 7.10 17.22
N THR A 300 -18.61 6.42 16.66
CA THR A 300 -18.49 4.97 16.64
C THR A 300 -17.07 4.59 17.04
N ASN A 301 -16.92 3.55 17.87
CA ASN A 301 -15.60 3.01 18.18
C ASN A 301 -15.16 2.06 17.06
N VAL A 302 -14.02 2.34 16.43
CA VAL A 302 -13.49 1.60 15.26
C VAL A 302 -12.08 1.09 15.53
N THR A 303 -11.66 0.08 14.74
CA THR A 303 -10.28 -0.37 14.69
C THR A 303 -9.43 0.64 13.92
N LEU A 304 -8.50 1.32 14.61
CA LEU A 304 -7.48 2.13 13.94
C LEU A 304 -6.38 1.19 13.46
N SER A 305 -6.28 1.02 12.14
CA SER A 305 -5.38 0.06 11.52
C SER A 305 -4.01 0.66 11.24
N ARG A 306 -3.02 -0.21 11.02
CA ARG A 306 -1.69 0.15 10.47
C ARG A 306 -0.88 1.18 11.29
N LEU A 307 -1.20 1.37 12.58
CA LEU A 307 -0.43 2.18 13.52
C LEU A 307 0.98 1.63 13.71
N ASP A 308 1.95 2.48 14.02
CA ASP A 308 3.36 2.11 14.15
C ASP A 308 3.77 1.58 15.54
N GLY A 309 2.85 1.64 16.51
CA GLY A 309 3.07 1.18 17.89
C GLY A 309 3.83 2.16 18.79
N THR A 310 4.09 3.40 18.37
CA THR A 310 4.68 4.45 19.23
C THR A 310 3.73 4.95 20.31
N GLY A 311 2.43 4.66 20.20
CA GLY A 311 1.38 5.20 21.05
C GLY A 311 0.83 6.54 20.58
N TYR A 312 1.36 7.13 19.51
CA TYR A 312 0.74 8.28 18.83
C TYR A 312 -0.19 7.81 17.69
N LEU A 313 -1.03 8.72 17.19
CA LEU A 313 -1.77 8.54 15.94
C LEU A 313 -0.84 8.68 14.72
N ARG A 314 0.02 7.68 14.55
CA ARG A 314 1.04 7.56 13.51
C ARG A 314 1.08 6.12 12.99
N GLY A 315 1.16 5.97 11.68
CA GLY A 315 1.12 4.67 11.00
C GLY A 315 1.59 4.76 9.55
N ASN A 316 1.38 3.72 8.75
CA ASN A 316 1.96 3.64 7.39
C ASN A 316 1.69 4.84 6.48
N TYR A 317 0.50 5.43 6.58
CA TYR A 317 0.01 6.44 5.64
C TYR A 317 -0.19 7.83 6.26
N ALA A 318 -0.22 7.93 7.60
CA ALA A 318 -0.57 9.15 8.31
C ALA A 318 0.27 9.36 9.58
N ASN A 319 0.57 10.62 9.88
CA ASN A 319 1.17 11.12 11.11
C ASN A 319 0.40 12.38 11.51
N ILE A 320 -0.47 12.29 12.53
CA ILE A 320 -1.35 13.42 12.86
C ILE A 320 -0.74 14.32 13.94
N LEU A 321 -0.84 15.63 13.74
CA LEU A 321 -0.40 16.69 14.64
C LEU A 321 -1.62 17.46 15.17
N ASN A 322 -1.52 17.97 16.39
CA ASN A 322 -2.49 18.86 17.01
C ASN A 322 -1.87 20.25 17.16
N ASN A 323 -2.55 21.31 16.72
CA ASN A 323 -2.01 22.67 16.76
C ASN A 323 -2.45 23.49 17.99
N VAL A 324 -3.46 23.03 18.73
CA VAL A 324 -4.02 23.74 19.91
C VAL A 324 -3.74 23.04 21.24
N SER A 325 -3.33 21.77 21.20
CA SER A 325 -2.97 20.97 22.39
C SER A 325 -1.80 20.02 22.11
N SER A 326 -1.46 19.18 23.09
CA SER A 326 -0.47 18.10 22.89
C SER A 326 -1.05 16.99 22.03
N ARG A 327 -0.29 16.47 21.06
CA ARG A 327 -0.67 15.30 20.24
C ARG A 327 -1.24 14.14 21.06
N ALA A 328 -2.27 13.49 20.54
CA ALA A 328 -2.91 12.32 21.12
C ALA A 328 -1.91 11.19 21.37
N TYR A 329 -1.81 10.75 22.63
CA TYR A 329 -0.92 9.67 23.06
C TYR A 329 -1.63 8.64 23.93
N SER A 330 -1.44 7.37 23.61
CA SER A 330 -2.05 6.22 24.28
C SER A 330 -1.13 5.00 24.24
N SER A 331 -0.58 4.61 25.39
CA SER A 331 0.40 3.50 25.49
C SER A 331 -0.17 2.10 25.20
N ASN A 332 -1.49 1.98 25.02
CA ASN A 332 -2.17 0.78 24.55
C ASN A 332 -2.89 0.98 23.20
N ASN A 333 -2.64 2.11 22.51
CA ASN A 333 -3.25 2.50 21.24
C ASN A 333 -4.80 2.62 21.30
N SER A 334 -5.35 3.05 22.44
CA SER A 334 -6.78 3.32 22.62
C SER A 334 -7.04 4.83 22.68
N PHE A 335 -7.69 5.38 21.66
CA PHE A 335 -7.93 6.81 21.41
C PHE A 335 -9.43 7.13 21.46
N ASN A 336 -10.08 6.73 22.56
CA ASN A 336 -11.55 6.72 22.69
C ASN A 336 -12.07 8.08 23.22
N TYR A 337 -11.75 9.17 22.54
CA TYR A 337 -12.08 10.54 22.95
C TYR A 337 -13.56 10.90 22.74
N SER A 338 -14.01 12.00 23.36
CA SER A 338 -15.32 12.62 23.08
C SER A 338 -15.23 13.49 21.84
N SER A 339 -16.29 13.63 21.03
CA SER A 339 -16.25 14.50 19.83
C SER A 339 -16.23 16.02 20.11
N ALA A 340 -16.02 16.40 21.38
CA ALA A 340 -15.73 17.76 21.85
C ALA A 340 -14.34 17.87 22.51
N ASP A 341 -13.47 16.87 22.31
CA ASP A 341 -12.09 16.81 22.78
C ASP A 341 -11.17 16.88 21.54
N THR A 342 -10.15 17.74 21.55
CA THR A 342 -9.26 18.01 20.39
C THR A 342 -8.59 16.74 19.85
N HIS A 343 -8.35 15.76 20.71
CA HIS A 343 -7.71 14.51 20.29
C HIS A 343 -8.65 13.56 19.51
N PHE A 344 -9.96 13.84 19.50
CA PHE A 344 -10.92 13.12 18.65
C PHE A 344 -10.64 13.39 17.17
N ASP A 345 -10.30 14.62 16.82
CA ASP A 345 -10.10 15.05 15.44
C ASP A 345 -8.81 14.48 14.86
N GLU A 346 -7.78 14.32 15.70
CA GLU A 346 -6.62 13.50 15.36
C GLU A 346 -7.01 12.05 15.01
N ALA A 347 -7.90 11.44 15.81
CA ALA A 347 -8.34 10.05 15.60
C ALA A 347 -9.22 9.90 14.35
N ASN A 348 -10.06 10.90 14.08
CA ASN A 348 -10.94 10.97 12.92
C ASN A 348 -10.11 11.07 11.62
N VAL A 349 -9.20 12.05 11.55
CA VAL A 349 -8.32 12.24 10.38
C VAL A 349 -7.39 11.05 10.17
N TYR A 350 -6.84 10.44 11.24
CA TYR A 350 -6.05 9.21 11.12
C TYR A 350 -6.86 8.09 10.46
N TYR A 351 -8.08 7.83 10.94
CA TYR A 351 -8.96 6.80 10.40
C TYR A 351 -9.30 7.02 8.92
N HIS A 352 -9.69 8.24 8.55
CA HIS A 352 -10.05 8.56 7.17
C HIS A 352 -8.86 8.45 6.21
N ILE A 353 -7.69 9.01 6.54
CA ILE A 353 -6.50 8.89 5.70
C ILE A 353 -6.08 7.42 5.56
N ASP A 354 -6.03 6.66 6.66
CA ASP A 354 -5.61 5.25 6.64
C ASP A 354 -6.57 4.38 5.82
N CYS A 355 -7.88 4.58 5.94
CA CYS A 355 -8.89 3.87 5.15
C CYS A 355 -8.83 4.24 3.66
N TYR A 356 -8.77 5.53 3.32
CA TYR A 356 -8.75 5.99 1.93
C TYR A 356 -7.48 5.57 1.21
N ARG A 357 -6.31 5.90 1.77
CA ARG A 357 -5.00 5.55 1.19
C ARG A 357 -4.76 4.04 1.17
N GLY A 358 -5.14 3.36 2.25
CA GLY A 358 -4.77 1.97 2.51
C GLY A 358 -5.74 0.92 2.01
N ASN A 359 -7.02 1.26 1.78
CA ASN A 359 -8.03 0.31 1.31
C ASN A 359 -8.56 0.65 -0.10
N TYR A 360 -8.68 1.94 -0.45
CA TYR A 360 -9.18 2.38 -1.75
C TYR A 360 -8.06 2.65 -2.76
N LEU A 361 -7.20 3.65 -2.52
CA LEU A 361 -6.14 4.02 -3.48
C LEU A 361 -5.12 2.89 -3.70
N ALA A 362 -4.75 2.16 -2.64
CA ALA A 362 -3.94 0.95 -2.75
C ALA A 362 -4.61 -0.15 -3.61
N GLY A 363 -5.95 -0.21 -3.65
CA GLY A 363 -6.72 -1.11 -4.50
C GLY A 363 -6.71 -0.73 -5.98
N LEU A 364 -6.51 0.55 -6.31
CA LEU A 364 -6.24 1.03 -7.68
C LEU A 364 -4.78 0.78 -8.10
N GLY A 365 -3.92 0.35 -7.18
CA GLY A 365 -2.49 0.13 -7.41
C GLY A 365 -1.60 1.33 -7.08
N PHE A 366 -2.09 2.30 -6.30
CA PHE A 366 -1.28 3.45 -5.86
C PHE A 366 -0.30 3.06 -4.75
N ASP A 367 1.01 3.18 -5.02
CA ASP A 367 2.11 3.02 -4.06
C ASP A 367 2.87 4.34 -3.76
N GLY A 368 2.54 5.43 -4.47
CA GLY A 368 3.01 6.79 -4.17
C GLY A 368 2.47 7.38 -2.86
N VAL A 369 3.08 8.48 -2.40
CA VAL A 369 2.90 9.10 -1.06
C VAL A 369 3.12 8.12 0.11
N GLY A 370 4.12 8.40 0.92
CA GLY A 370 4.44 7.61 2.12
C GLY A 370 3.53 7.92 3.31
N GLN A 371 4.13 8.07 4.49
CA GLN A 371 3.46 8.66 5.64
C GLN A 371 3.25 10.16 5.38
N ILE A 372 2.02 10.60 5.13
CA ILE A 372 1.69 12.03 5.07
C ILE A 372 1.60 12.58 6.50
N THR A 373 2.00 13.84 6.70
CA THR A 373 1.69 14.55 7.94
C THR A 373 0.42 15.37 7.73
N ALA A 374 -0.46 15.35 8.72
CA ALA A 374 -1.71 16.09 8.72
C ALA A 374 -1.88 16.83 10.05
N THR A 375 -2.31 18.09 10.02
CA THR A 375 -2.45 18.94 11.21
C THR A 375 -3.91 19.33 11.40
N VAL A 376 -4.46 19.03 12.58
CA VAL A 376 -5.82 19.46 12.98
C VAL A 376 -5.77 20.71 13.85
N HIS A 377 -6.85 21.49 13.81
CA HIS A 377 -7.01 22.79 14.46
C HIS A 377 -6.07 23.88 13.91
N GLU A 378 -5.75 23.84 12.61
CA GLU A 378 -4.93 24.86 11.96
C GLU A 378 -5.76 26.10 11.61
N ASN A 379 -5.94 26.95 12.61
CA ASN A 379 -6.80 28.13 12.55
C ASN A 379 -6.06 29.43 12.15
N THR A 380 -4.77 29.38 11.79
CA THR A 380 -3.94 30.61 11.67
C THR A 380 -3.92 31.24 10.28
N TYR A 381 -3.59 30.48 9.24
CA TYR A 381 -3.59 30.91 7.84
C TYR A 381 -3.99 29.72 6.95
N PRO A 382 -4.95 29.86 6.03
CA PRO A 382 -5.67 31.09 5.68
C PRO A 382 -6.72 31.52 6.72
N GLY A 383 -7.09 30.63 7.65
CA GLY A 383 -8.04 30.84 8.73
C GLY A 383 -8.68 29.52 9.18
N PRO A 384 -9.58 29.51 10.17
CA PRO A 384 -10.28 28.29 10.62
C PRO A 384 -11.24 27.74 9.55
N ASP A 385 -11.74 28.60 8.66
CA ASP A 385 -12.75 28.28 7.65
C ASP A 385 -12.19 27.61 6.38
N ASN A 386 -11.19 26.73 6.52
CA ASN A 386 -10.65 25.99 5.38
C ASN A 386 -9.98 24.64 5.74
N ALA A 387 -9.78 23.81 4.72
CA ALA A 387 -8.78 22.74 4.68
C ALA A 387 -7.91 22.91 3.42
N TRP A 388 -6.68 22.38 3.43
CA TRP A 388 -5.83 22.34 2.23
C TRP A 388 -4.70 21.30 2.30
N PHE A 389 -4.25 20.85 1.14
CA PHE A 389 -2.92 20.28 0.91
C PHE A 389 -1.90 21.38 0.57
N ASP A 390 -0.74 21.38 1.25
CA ASP A 390 0.39 22.27 0.92
C ASP A 390 1.47 21.53 0.08
N PRO A 391 1.57 21.79 -1.24
CA PRO A 391 2.58 21.15 -2.09
C PRO A 391 4.02 21.62 -1.82
N SER A 392 4.23 22.67 -1.01
CA SER A 392 5.57 23.15 -0.66
C SER A 392 6.25 22.30 0.43
N ASN A 393 5.44 21.62 1.27
CA ASN A 393 5.91 20.80 2.38
C ASN A 393 5.32 19.37 2.41
N GLY A 394 4.30 19.08 1.60
CA GLY A 394 3.70 17.75 1.44
C GLY A 394 2.71 17.36 2.55
N GLN A 395 2.07 18.33 3.21
CA GLN A 395 1.20 18.10 4.38
C GLN A 395 -0.25 18.51 4.14
N LEU A 396 -1.15 18.00 4.97
CA LEU A 396 -2.58 18.38 5.02
C LEU A 396 -2.85 19.25 6.26
N TYR A 397 -3.78 20.18 6.14
CA TYR A 397 -4.20 21.06 7.22
C TYR A 397 -5.72 21.17 7.28
N PHE A 398 -6.28 21.17 8.49
CA PHE A 398 -7.73 21.23 8.74
C PHE A 398 -8.02 22.24 9.86
N GLY A 399 -8.82 23.27 9.55
CA GLY A 399 -9.31 24.24 10.52
C GLY A 399 -10.64 23.83 11.19
N ASP A 400 -10.95 24.48 12.31
CA ASP A 400 -12.13 24.18 13.14
C ASP A 400 -13.46 24.74 12.57
N GLY A 401 -13.39 25.56 11.52
CA GLY A 401 -14.49 26.37 11.02
C GLY A 401 -14.96 27.46 11.99
N THR A 402 -15.89 28.29 11.52
CA THR A 402 -16.59 29.31 12.30
C THR A 402 -18.09 28.94 12.41
N PRO A 403 -18.52 28.16 13.43
CA PRO A 403 -19.91 27.67 13.54
C PRO A 403 -20.99 28.74 13.65
N ALA A 404 -20.62 29.99 13.97
CA ALA A 404 -21.51 31.14 13.95
C ALA A 404 -21.87 31.60 12.52
N GLU A 405 -21.04 31.27 11.52
CA GLU A 405 -21.21 31.61 10.10
C GLU A 405 -21.69 30.40 9.28
N GLY A 406 -21.91 29.25 9.93
CA GLY A 406 -22.40 28.02 9.29
C GLY A 406 -21.31 27.15 8.66
N VAL A 407 -20.04 27.40 9.02
CA VAL A 407 -18.90 26.53 8.70
C VAL A 407 -18.50 25.75 9.95
N TYR A 408 -18.12 24.49 9.77
CA TYR A 408 -17.82 23.54 10.82
C TYR A 408 -16.54 22.78 10.49
N ASP A 409 -15.89 22.30 11.55
CA ASP A 409 -14.64 21.54 11.55
C ASP A 409 -14.48 20.56 10.38
N PHE A 410 -13.47 20.83 9.55
CA PHE A 410 -13.14 20.05 8.36
C PHE A 410 -12.47 18.70 8.71
N ALA A 411 -11.87 18.56 9.90
CA ALA A 411 -11.36 17.29 10.42
C ALA A 411 -12.49 16.30 10.78
N LYS A 412 -13.74 16.75 10.81
CA LYS A 412 -14.96 15.92 10.97
C LYS A 412 -15.71 15.63 9.65
N GLU A 413 -15.22 16.10 8.50
CA GLU A 413 -15.82 15.86 7.17
C GLU A 413 -14.99 14.85 6.36
N ASP A 414 -15.50 13.61 6.24
CA ASP A 414 -14.75 12.49 5.64
C ASP A 414 -14.28 12.78 4.21
N LYS A 415 -15.14 13.37 3.38
CA LYS A 415 -14.80 13.66 1.98
C LYS A 415 -13.82 14.80 1.79
N ILE A 416 -13.74 15.77 2.71
CA ILE A 416 -12.71 16.81 2.64
C ILE A 416 -11.34 16.20 2.99
N ILE A 417 -11.26 15.34 4.01
CA ILE A 417 -10.03 14.61 4.31
C ILE A 417 -9.56 13.77 3.11
N TYR A 418 -10.49 13.19 2.35
CA TYR A 418 -10.19 12.50 1.10
C TYR A 418 -9.83 13.46 -0.06
N HIS A 419 -10.45 14.64 -0.14
CA HIS A 419 -10.19 15.71 -1.13
C HIS A 419 -8.74 16.19 -1.01
N GLU A 420 -8.31 16.59 0.19
CA GLU A 420 -6.93 17.01 0.46
C GLU A 420 -5.90 15.92 0.15
N TYR A 421 -6.22 14.66 0.52
CA TYR A 421 -5.36 13.54 0.17
C TYR A 421 -5.30 13.29 -1.36
N THR A 422 -6.35 13.65 -2.10
CA THR A 422 -6.39 13.51 -3.56
C THR A 422 -5.50 14.55 -4.25
N HIS A 423 -5.39 15.78 -3.72
CA HIS A 423 -4.35 16.72 -4.16
C HIS A 423 -2.95 16.16 -3.91
N ALA A 424 -2.70 15.56 -2.74
CA ALA A 424 -1.40 14.94 -2.43
C ALA A 424 -1.06 13.78 -3.39
N MET A 425 -2.05 12.95 -3.75
CA MET A 425 -1.90 11.91 -4.79
C MET A 425 -1.56 12.53 -6.15
N SER A 426 -2.40 13.45 -6.65
CA SER A 426 -2.25 14.10 -7.96
C SER A 426 -0.92 14.86 -8.09
N ASN A 427 -0.48 15.53 -7.03
CA ASN A 427 0.82 16.19 -6.97
C ASN A 427 1.98 15.20 -7.11
N SER A 428 1.90 14.04 -6.44
CA SER A 428 2.95 13.01 -6.49
C SER A 428 3.08 12.30 -7.85
N ILE A 429 2.05 12.36 -8.70
CA ILE A 429 2.01 11.72 -10.02
C ILE A 429 2.31 12.75 -11.14
N ALA A 430 1.50 13.81 -11.21
CA ALA A 430 1.44 14.70 -12.37
C ALA A 430 1.95 16.12 -12.10
N ASN A 431 1.92 16.59 -10.84
CA ASN A 431 2.32 17.94 -10.40
C ASN A 431 1.78 19.06 -11.34
N LEU A 432 0.47 19.08 -11.52
CA LEU A 432 -0.22 19.98 -12.46
C LEU A 432 -0.17 21.44 -12.00
N TYR A 433 -0.23 22.37 -12.95
CA TYR A 433 -0.36 23.80 -12.65
C TYR A 433 -1.81 24.13 -12.29
N TYR A 434 -2.02 24.60 -11.06
CA TYR A 434 -3.33 24.74 -10.44
C TYR A 434 -4.08 26.05 -10.80
N TRP A 435 -3.37 27.16 -11.02
CA TRP A 435 -4.01 28.48 -11.13
C TRP A 435 -4.75 28.69 -12.46
N TYR A 436 -6.02 29.13 -12.41
CA TYR A 436 -6.85 29.59 -13.54
C TYR A 436 -6.60 28.90 -14.89
N THR A 437 -6.79 27.58 -14.95
CA THR A 437 -6.48 26.75 -16.12
C THR A 437 -7.35 25.50 -16.19
N GLU A 438 -7.45 24.90 -17.38
CA GLU A 438 -8.01 23.55 -17.56
C GLU A 438 -7.31 22.51 -16.67
N SER A 439 -6.02 22.68 -16.35
CA SER A 439 -5.30 21.79 -15.42
C SER A 439 -5.77 21.95 -13.98
N GLY A 440 -6.00 23.16 -13.48
CA GLY A 440 -6.58 23.39 -12.15
C GLY A 440 -7.98 22.80 -12.01
N ALA A 441 -8.84 23.01 -13.01
CA ALA A 441 -10.17 22.42 -13.04
C ALA A 441 -10.17 20.87 -13.08
N ILE A 442 -9.19 20.26 -13.76
CA ILE A 442 -9.02 18.79 -13.73
C ILE A 442 -8.56 18.32 -12.35
N GLU A 443 -7.66 19.07 -11.71
CA GLU A 443 -7.10 18.76 -10.39
C GLU A 443 -8.19 18.79 -9.29
N GLU A 444 -8.91 19.90 -9.17
CA GLU A 444 -10.11 20.06 -8.33
C GLU A 444 -11.18 19.02 -8.60
N GLY A 445 -11.55 18.81 -9.87
CA GLY A 445 -12.61 17.87 -10.20
C GLY A 445 -12.23 16.39 -9.99
N ASN A 446 -10.93 16.07 -9.99
CA ASN A 446 -10.44 14.76 -9.53
C ASN A 446 -10.53 14.65 -8.00
N ALA A 447 -10.18 15.72 -7.28
CA ALA A 447 -10.30 15.83 -5.83
C ALA A 447 -11.75 15.78 -5.34
N ASP A 448 -12.75 16.19 -6.13
CA ASP A 448 -14.16 15.90 -5.88
C ASP A 448 -14.55 14.45 -6.25
N TYR A 449 -14.08 13.95 -7.41
CA TYR A 449 -14.51 12.67 -7.96
C TYR A 449 -14.12 11.47 -7.09
N PHE A 450 -12.85 11.32 -6.72
CA PHE A 450 -12.39 10.11 -6.01
C PHE A 450 -13.01 9.94 -4.60
N PRO A 451 -13.19 10.99 -3.77
CA PRO A 451 -13.96 10.92 -2.54
C PRO A 451 -15.43 10.53 -2.74
N GLY A 452 -16.06 11.07 -3.80
CA GLY A 452 -17.44 10.76 -4.12
C GLY A 452 -17.64 9.33 -4.62
N SER A 453 -16.70 8.80 -5.41
CA SER A 453 -16.66 7.38 -5.82
C SER A 453 -16.45 6.47 -4.61
N TYR A 454 -15.41 6.72 -3.81
CA TYR A 454 -15.09 5.92 -2.62
C TYR A 454 -16.26 5.83 -1.62
N THR A 455 -16.93 6.96 -1.36
CA THR A 455 -18.09 7.01 -0.46
C THR A 455 -19.42 6.67 -1.14
N SER A 456 -19.45 6.56 -2.47
CA SER A 456 -20.66 6.47 -3.30
C SER A 456 -21.68 7.60 -3.04
N ARG A 457 -21.20 8.83 -2.82
CA ARG A 457 -22.01 10.04 -2.57
C ARG A 457 -21.59 11.17 -3.53
N SER A 458 -22.56 11.82 -4.17
CA SER A 458 -22.29 12.82 -5.22
C SER A 458 -21.95 14.21 -4.70
N ILE A 459 -22.36 14.54 -3.47
CA ILE A 459 -22.16 15.84 -2.85
C ILE A 459 -20.82 15.85 -2.11
N ILE A 460 -20.08 16.95 -2.15
CA ILE A 460 -18.86 17.22 -1.39
C ILE A 460 -19.12 18.38 -0.42
N CYS A 461 -18.55 18.30 0.80
CA CYS A 461 -18.69 19.31 1.86
C CYS A 461 -20.13 19.57 2.37
N ASP A 462 -20.97 18.52 2.46
CA ASP A 462 -22.37 18.59 2.92
C ASP A 462 -22.53 18.63 4.46
N TYR A 463 -21.44 18.67 5.22
CA TYR A 463 -21.43 19.00 6.65
C TYR A 463 -20.47 20.13 7.04
N ALA A 464 -19.23 20.14 6.56
CA ALA A 464 -18.27 21.17 7.00
C ALA A 464 -18.63 22.57 6.48
N ALA A 465 -19.00 22.72 5.21
CA ALA A 465 -19.37 24.01 4.64
C ALA A 465 -20.60 23.89 3.71
N PRO A 466 -21.79 23.53 4.24
CA PRO A 466 -22.96 23.12 3.44
C PRO A 466 -23.51 24.21 2.52
N SER A 467 -23.22 25.49 2.78
CA SER A 467 -23.53 26.61 1.87
C SER A 467 -22.65 26.66 0.61
N TYR A 468 -21.53 25.94 0.61
CA TYR A 468 -20.53 25.85 -0.46
C TYR A 468 -20.44 24.42 -1.05
N ALA A 469 -21.36 23.53 -0.66
CA ALA A 469 -21.35 22.13 -1.06
C ALA A 469 -21.52 21.95 -2.59
N ARG A 470 -20.68 21.11 -3.19
CA ARG A 470 -20.65 20.82 -4.64
C ARG A 470 -21.34 19.48 -4.91
N ASP A 471 -22.34 19.41 -5.79
CA ASP A 471 -23.03 18.16 -6.15
C ASP A 471 -22.73 17.73 -7.59
N MET A 472 -22.06 16.59 -7.74
CA MET A 472 -21.74 16.00 -9.04
C MET A 472 -22.97 15.57 -9.86
N ASN A 473 -24.16 15.44 -9.26
CA ASN A 473 -25.41 15.27 -10.03
C ASN A 473 -25.93 16.59 -10.62
N ASN A 474 -25.55 17.73 -10.05
CA ASN A 474 -26.08 19.06 -10.38
C ASN A 474 -24.96 20.13 -10.30
N PRO A 475 -23.98 20.07 -11.22
CA PRO A 475 -22.81 20.95 -11.17
C PRO A 475 -23.19 22.41 -11.38
N SER A 476 -22.58 23.27 -10.56
CA SER A 476 -22.74 24.72 -10.54
C SER A 476 -21.34 25.37 -10.51
N PRO A 477 -21.13 26.52 -11.16
CA PRO A 477 -22.07 27.25 -12.02
C PRO A 477 -22.17 26.68 -13.45
N TYR A 478 -21.31 25.72 -13.83
CA TYR A 478 -21.21 25.23 -15.21
C TYR A 478 -21.70 23.78 -15.37
N SER A 479 -22.70 23.58 -16.24
CA SER A 479 -23.26 22.26 -16.59
C SER A 479 -22.83 21.75 -17.97
N HIS A 480 -22.17 22.60 -18.76
CA HIS A 480 -21.61 22.31 -20.08
C HIS A 480 -20.28 23.05 -20.30
N TYR A 481 -19.27 22.39 -20.88
CA TYR A 481 -17.95 22.98 -21.22
C TYR A 481 -18.03 24.30 -22.02
N SER A 482 -19.09 24.51 -22.81
CA SER A 482 -19.32 25.77 -23.55
C SER A 482 -19.69 26.97 -22.67
N GLN A 483 -19.97 26.78 -21.38
CA GLN A 483 -20.28 27.82 -20.41
C GLN A 483 -19.03 28.28 -19.62
N LEU A 484 -17.96 27.47 -19.60
CA LEU A 484 -16.71 27.83 -18.94
C LEU A 484 -16.16 29.15 -19.53
N PRO A 485 -15.68 30.08 -18.69
CA PRO A 485 -14.93 31.25 -19.16
C PRO A 485 -13.71 30.83 -19.99
N LYS A 486 -13.24 31.69 -20.88
CA LYS A 486 -12.17 31.39 -21.82
C LYS A 486 -11.12 32.48 -21.86
N ASP A 487 -9.85 32.08 -21.98
CA ASP A 487 -8.79 33.03 -22.28
C ASP A 487 -8.99 33.59 -23.71
N PRO A 488 -9.01 34.92 -23.89
CA PRO A 488 -9.31 35.54 -25.19
C PRO A 488 -8.20 35.39 -26.24
N ASN A 489 -7.00 34.92 -25.85
CA ASN A 489 -5.84 34.80 -26.73
C ASN A 489 -5.72 33.38 -27.34
N THR A 490 -6.16 32.38 -26.60
CA THR A 490 -6.05 30.95 -26.93
C THR A 490 -7.39 30.27 -27.21
N GLY A 491 -8.49 30.78 -26.64
CA GLY A 491 -9.83 30.17 -26.73
C GLY A 491 -10.03 28.90 -25.89
N LEU A 492 -9.03 28.53 -25.07
CA LEU A 492 -9.10 27.44 -24.07
C LEU A 492 -9.88 27.89 -22.84
N ALA A 493 -10.35 26.95 -22.02
CA ALA A 493 -11.05 27.29 -20.79
C ALA A 493 -10.10 27.90 -19.73
N ASN A 494 -10.62 28.92 -19.06
CA ASN A 494 -9.93 29.76 -18.08
C ASN A 494 -10.92 30.04 -16.93
N ALA A 495 -11.41 28.96 -16.33
CA ALA A 495 -12.31 29.01 -15.19
C ALA A 495 -11.52 29.19 -13.89
N GLU A 496 -12.21 29.63 -12.84
CA GLU A 496 -11.76 29.40 -11.47
C GLU A 496 -11.69 27.87 -11.22
N PRO A 497 -10.66 27.33 -10.52
CA PRO A 497 -10.47 25.89 -10.39
C PRO A 497 -11.67 25.11 -9.83
N HIS A 498 -12.31 25.54 -8.75
CA HIS A 498 -13.43 24.82 -8.11
C HIS A 498 -14.71 24.87 -8.96
N ASP A 499 -15.00 26.04 -9.54
CA ASP A 499 -16.07 26.25 -10.52
C ASP A 499 -15.92 25.30 -11.74
N GLY A 500 -14.69 25.19 -12.26
CA GLY A 500 -14.35 24.31 -13.38
C GLY A 500 -14.31 22.83 -12.99
N GLY A 501 -13.82 22.54 -11.78
CA GLY A 501 -13.75 21.23 -11.18
C GLY A 501 -15.13 20.63 -10.96
N SER A 502 -16.10 21.43 -10.53
CA SER A 502 -17.50 21.04 -10.43
C SER A 502 -18.06 20.49 -11.76
N PHE A 503 -17.66 21.07 -12.91
CA PHE A 503 -18.04 20.53 -14.23
C PHE A 503 -17.29 19.23 -14.58
N TRP A 504 -16.00 19.14 -14.25
CA TRP A 504 -15.17 17.95 -14.53
C TRP A 504 -15.59 16.75 -13.68
N SER A 505 -15.75 16.93 -12.37
CA SER A 505 -16.18 15.90 -11.42
C SER A 505 -17.55 15.33 -11.79
N ALA A 506 -18.52 16.19 -12.15
CA ALA A 506 -19.81 15.76 -12.67
C ALA A 506 -19.73 14.97 -13.99
N ALA A 507 -18.79 15.30 -14.89
CA ALA A 507 -18.58 14.54 -16.12
C ALA A 507 -17.97 13.15 -15.85
N LEU A 508 -17.12 13.01 -14.84
CA LEU A 508 -16.62 11.72 -14.35
C LEU A 508 -17.71 10.93 -13.62
N TRP A 509 -18.57 11.61 -12.86
CA TRP A 509 -19.71 11.01 -12.16
C TRP A 509 -20.79 10.47 -13.13
N ASP A 510 -21.04 11.16 -14.24
CA ASP A 510 -21.86 10.65 -15.37
C ASP A 510 -21.29 9.31 -15.90
N LEU A 511 -19.96 9.14 -15.98
CA LEU A 511 -19.30 7.90 -16.43
C LEU A 511 -19.36 6.79 -15.35
N HIS A 512 -19.08 7.12 -14.09
CA HIS A 512 -19.19 6.25 -12.92
C HIS A 512 -20.58 5.61 -12.82
N ASN A 513 -21.63 6.39 -13.06
CA ASN A 513 -23.02 5.94 -13.01
C ASN A 513 -23.53 5.35 -14.34
N THR A 514 -22.76 5.43 -15.43
CA THR A 514 -23.11 4.81 -16.71
C THR A 514 -22.88 3.30 -16.64
N GLY A 515 -23.96 2.52 -16.63
CA GLY A 515 -23.96 1.06 -16.44
C GLY A 515 -23.23 0.21 -17.50
N SER A 516 -22.61 0.81 -18.52
CA SER A 516 -21.68 0.14 -19.45
C SER A 516 -20.19 0.42 -19.14
N ILE A 517 -19.90 1.21 -18.11
CA ILE A 517 -18.56 1.56 -17.62
C ILE A 517 -18.51 1.24 -16.12
N GLY A 518 -19.28 1.97 -15.31
CA GLY A 518 -19.36 1.77 -13.87
C GLY A 518 -18.19 2.38 -13.09
N ALA A 519 -18.34 2.42 -11.76
CA ALA A 519 -17.39 3.02 -10.81
C ALA A 519 -15.95 2.52 -11.02
N SER A 520 -15.68 1.23 -10.81
CA SER A 520 -14.30 0.69 -10.80
C SER A 520 -13.56 0.82 -12.13
N VAL A 521 -14.27 0.91 -13.26
CA VAL A 521 -13.66 1.18 -14.57
C VAL A 521 -13.38 2.67 -14.72
N THR A 522 -14.27 3.54 -14.25
CA THR A 522 -14.08 4.99 -14.27
C THR A 522 -12.92 5.39 -13.36
N ASP A 523 -12.86 4.89 -12.13
CA ASP A 523 -11.75 5.09 -11.19
C ASP A 523 -10.40 4.72 -11.81
N TRP A 524 -10.32 3.56 -12.47
CA TRP A 524 -9.09 3.10 -13.12
C TRP A 524 -8.72 3.94 -14.36
N LEU A 525 -9.71 4.46 -15.10
CA LEU A 525 -9.49 5.35 -16.25
C LEU A 525 -9.07 6.76 -15.83
N VAL A 526 -9.55 7.27 -14.69
CA VAL A 526 -9.12 8.56 -14.13
C VAL A 526 -7.72 8.41 -13.53
N TYR A 527 -7.49 7.40 -12.69
CA TYR A 527 -6.20 7.14 -12.07
C TYR A 527 -5.10 6.84 -13.11
N GLY A 528 -5.40 6.04 -14.14
CA GLY A 528 -4.50 5.79 -15.28
C GLY A 528 -4.43 6.93 -16.31
N GLY A 529 -5.10 8.06 -16.05
CA GLY A 529 -5.06 9.29 -16.84
C GLY A 529 -4.23 10.42 -16.22
N LEU A 530 -3.79 10.25 -14.96
CA LEU A 530 -2.81 11.09 -14.26
C LEU A 530 -1.38 10.78 -14.76
#